data_AF-A0AAJ0D9D3-F1
#
_entry.id   AF-A0AAJ0D9D3-F1
#
_cell.length_a   1.000
_cell.length_b   1.000
_cell.length_c   1.000
_cell.angle_alpha   90.00
_cell.angle_beta   90.00
_cell.angle_gamma   90.00
#
_symmetry.space_group_name_H-M   'P 1'
#
loop_
_entity.id
_entity.type
_entity.pdbx_description
1 polymer ?
#
loop_
_entity_poly.entity_id
_entity_poly.type
_entity_poly.pdbx_seq_one_letter_code
_entity_poly.pdbx_strand_id
1 'polypeptide(L)'
;MRHILKAQPTLPIPQVIFKAQGFTVLEYIDGNPIGSWNSLGMTEQTRHKLLRGLATFLHKLWTCPAPAAETCVTAVTYKDWLLEEVDKAICRSMQSSGWGHPISFVLRRAILDSLVPREDCPWRAVRHGDMSALNVLMNDDGLSGVIDWDTASFVPAPAAIQHPLFIADVPGLLHDNIPEGMTFADDRVYLEGAIRQQSADASHIADLLANSHERQFFELSLRNKRINKEYIRLRLGAEEFDRVAARKQFDDFLMKNTWMENHYAAKELRWQLCEIPHAASYAVS
;
A
#
# COMPACT_ATOMS: atom_id res chain seq x y z
N MET A 1 9.71 -6.03 -14.46
CA MET A 1 9.80 -7.48 -14.75
C MET A 1 11.17 -7.96 -15.24
N ARG A 2 11.70 -7.54 -16.41
CA ARG A 2 13.00 -8.08 -16.93
C ARG A 2 14.17 -8.02 -15.94
N HIS A 3 14.30 -6.90 -15.23
CA HIS A 3 15.33 -6.74 -14.19
C HIS A 3 15.16 -7.75 -13.04
N ILE A 4 13.92 -7.92 -12.56
CA ILE A 4 13.57 -8.86 -11.49
C ILE A 4 13.94 -10.29 -11.91
N LEU A 5 13.54 -10.72 -13.12
CA LEU A 5 13.87 -12.05 -13.64
C LEU A 5 15.38 -12.26 -13.80
N LYS A 6 16.12 -11.23 -14.18
CA LYS A 6 17.59 -11.32 -14.27
C LYS A 6 18.23 -11.51 -12.90
N ALA A 7 17.74 -10.82 -11.87
CA ALA A 7 18.28 -10.89 -10.51
C ALA A 7 17.77 -12.12 -9.72
N GLN A 8 16.55 -12.56 -10.01
CA GLN A 8 15.82 -13.61 -9.32
C GLN A 8 15.15 -14.54 -10.34
N PRO A 9 15.93 -15.35 -11.08
CA PRO A 9 15.43 -16.17 -12.19
C PRO A 9 14.49 -17.30 -11.78
N THR A 10 14.38 -17.56 -10.47
CA THR A 10 13.51 -18.60 -9.91
C THR A 10 12.20 -18.03 -9.36
N LEU A 11 11.93 -16.73 -9.53
CA LEU A 11 10.64 -16.16 -9.16
C LEU A 11 9.57 -16.63 -10.17
N PRO A 12 8.45 -17.21 -9.72
CA PRO A 12 7.38 -17.65 -10.58
C PRO A 12 6.55 -16.46 -11.10
N ILE A 13 7.09 -15.72 -12.07
CA ILE A 13 6.47 -14.55 -12.70
C ILE A 13 6.58 -14.66 -14.23
N PRO A 14 5.63 -14.10 -15.01
CA PRO A 14 5.61 -14.35 -16.45
C PRO A 14 6.86 -13.82 -17.16
N GLN A 15 7.49 -14.64 -17.99
CA GLN A 15 8.56 -14.17 -18.87
C GLN A 15 8.00 -13.44 -20.08
N VAL A 16 8.71 -12.40 -20.53
CA VAL A 16 8.37 -11.72 -21.78
C VAL A 16 8.93 -12.53 -22.94
N ILE A 17 8.06 -13.22 -23.67
CA ILE A 17 8.42 -14.01 -24.86
C ILE A 17 8.65 -13.07 -26.05
N PHE A 18 7.72 -12.14 -26.27
CA PHE A 18 7.75 -11.23 -27.41
C PHE A 18 7.19 -9.87 -27.04
N LYS A 19 7.75 -8.80 -27.62
CA LYS A 19 7.28 -7.44 -27.44
C LYS A 19 7.25 -6.71 -28.77
N ALA A 20 6.10 -6.16 -29.12
CA ALA A 20 5.90 -5.31 -30.28
C ALA A 20 5.21 -4.00 -29.87
N GLN A 21 4.98 -3.11 -30.83
CA GLN A 21 4.16 -1.93 -30.61
C GLN A 21 2.71 -2.36 -30.37
N GLY A 22 2.15 -1.98 -29.22
CA GLY A 22 0.75 -2.21 -28.87
C GLY A 22 0.46 -3.54 -28.15
N PHE A 23 1.39 -4.51 -28.11
CA PHE A 23 1.18 -5.74 -27.34
C PHE A 23 2.48 -6.38 -26.84
N THR A 24 2.35 -7.17 -25.78
CA THR A 24 3.40 -8.02 -25.22
C THR A 24 2.85 -9.44 -25.08
N VAL A 25 3.62 -10.43 -25.50
CA VAL A 25 3.31 -11.85 -25.30
C VAL A 25 4.10 -12.33 -24.10
N LEU A 26 3.40 -12.87 -23.12
CA LEU A 26 3.97 -13.39 -21.88
C LEU A 26 3.89 -14.92 -21.86
N GLU A 27 4.78 -15.53 -21.10
CA GLU A 27 4.71 -16.94 -20.74
C GLU A 27 3.40 -17.22 -20.00
N TYR A 28 2.74 -18.32 -20.40
CA TYR A 28 1.57 -18.83 -19.70
C TYR A 28 2.04 -19.55 -18.43
N ILE A 29 1.53 -19.14 -17.28
CA ILE A 29 1.76 -19.80 -16.00
C ILE A 29 0.54 -20.64 -15.68
N ASP A 30 0.75 -21.94 -15.46
CA ASP A 30 -0.31 -22.85 -15.07
C ASP A 30 -0.84 -22.56 -13.65
N GLY A 31 -2.12 -22.85 -13.42
CA GLY A 31 -2.81 -22.60 -12.16
C GLY A 31 -3.96 -21.60 -12.30
N ASN A 32 -4.76 -21.52 -11.23
CA ASN A 32 -5.93 -20.64 -11.17
C ASN A 32 -5.70 -19.52 -10.15
N PRO A 33 -6.27 -18.33 -10.37
CA PRO A 33 -6.38 -17.33 -9.30
C PRO A 33 -6.98 -17.95 -8.04
N ILE A 34 -6.48 -17.58 -6.86
CA ILE A 34 -6.96 -18.16 -5.60
C ILE A 34 -8.47 -17.94 -5.40
N GLY A 35 -9.01 -16.84 -5.94
CA GLY A 35 -10.41 -16.46 -5.75
C GLY A 35 -10.63 -15.89 -4.34
N SER A 36 -11.63 -16.40 -3.62
CA SER A 36 -11.96 -15.94 -2.27
C SER A 36 -11.07 -16.61 -1.22
N TRP A 37 -10.27 -15.81 -0.51
CA TRP A 37 -9.49 -16.27 0.65
C TRP A 37 -10.39 -16.38 1.89
N ASN A 38 -10.98 -17.53 2.14
CA ASN A 38 -11.79 -17.78 3.35
C ASN A 38 -11.62 -19.20 3.88
N SER A 39 -11.94 -19.41 5.15
CA SER A 39 -11.83 -20.72 5.81
C SER A 39 -12.97 -21.69 5.45
N LEU A 40 -13.99 -21.25 4.71
CA LEU A 40 -15.10 -22.09 4.25
C LEU A 40 -14.74 -22.87 2.98
N GLY A 41 -14.00 -22.26 2.06
CA GLY A 41 -13.60 -22.84 0.78
C GLY A 41 -12.17 -23.37 0.75
N MET A 42 -11.30 -22.94 1.68
CA MET A 42 -9.90 -23.37 1.74
C MET A 42 -9.56 -23.95 3.11
N THR A 43 -9.02 -25.17 3.12
CA THR A 43 -8.49 -25.78 4.34
C THR A 43 -7.26 -25.03 4.84
N GLU A 44 -6.99 -25.12 6.15
CA GLU A 44 -5.80 -24.54 6.76
C GLU A 44 -4.51 -25.07 6.10
N GLN A 45 -4.46 -26.38 5.82
CA GLN A 45 -3.31 -26.98 5.15
C GLN A 45 -3.04 -26.35 3.78
N THR A 46 -4.09 -26.09 2.99
CA THR A 46 -3.97 -25.43 1.69
C THR A 46 -3.51 -23.98 1.84
N ARG A 47 -4.09 -23.22 2.78
CA ARG A 47 -3.66 -21.84 3.08
C ARG A 47 -2.20 -21.79 3.50
N HIS A 48 -1.78 -22.62 4.46
CA HIS A 48 -0.39 -22.70 4.93
C HIS A 48 0.59 -23.13 3.84
N LYS A 49 0.19 -24.02 2.93
CA LYS A 49 1.00 -24.41 1.76
C LYS A 49 1.22 -23.20 0.85
N LEU A 50 0.18 -22.42 0.58
CA LEU A 50 0.29 -21.22 -0.25
C LEU A 50 1.11 -20.12 0.41
N LEU A 51 0.83 -19.82 1.68
CA LEU A 51 1.54 -18.78 2.43
C LEU A 51 3.03 -19.09 2.55
N ARG A 52 3.41 -20.38 2.63
CA ARG A 52 4.82 -20.79 2.58
C ARG A 52 5.46 -20.49 1.22
N GLY A 53 4.75 -20.77 0.13
CA GLY A 53 5.20 -20.39 -1.22
C GLY A 53 5.33 -18.88 -1.38
N LEU A 54 4.33 -18.13 -0.89
CA LEU A 54 4.34 -16.67 -0.89
C LEU A 54 5.45 -16.09 -0.03
N ALA A 55 5.78 -16.67 1.12
CA ALA A 55 6.90 -16.24 1.95
C ALA A 55 8.22 -16.28 1.16
N THR A 56 8.47 -17.39 0.46
CA THR A 56 9.65 -17.54 -0.40
C THR A 56 9.64 -16.54 -1.55
N PHE A 57 8.49 -16.37 -2.20
CA PHE A 57 8.31 -15.41 -3.30
C PHE A 57 8.56 -13.97 -2.85
N LEU A 58 7.87 -13.52 -1.79
CA LEU A 58 7.92 -12.16 -1.28
C LEU A 58 9.30 -11.81 -0.74
N HIS A 59 9.93 -12.74 0.00
CA HIS A 59 11.31 -12.54 0.44
C HIS A 59 12.25 -12.30 -0.75
N LYS A 60 12.23 -13.17 -1.77
CA LYS A 60 13.05 -12.97 -2.98
C LYS A 60 12.72 -11.67 -3.72
N LEU A 61 11.44 -11.29 -3.77
CA LEU A 61 10.99 -10.06 -4.41
C LEU A 61 11.51 -8.82 -3.68
N TRP A 62 11.42 -8.79 -2.36
CA TRP A 62 11.84 -7.66 -1.54
C TRP A 62 13.35 -7.56 -1.35
N THR A 63 14.07 -8.69 -1.45
CA THR A 63 15.54 -8.72 -1.51
C THR A 63 16.09 -8.59 -2.93
N CYS A 64 15.24 -8.36 -3.94
CA CYS A 64 15.70 -8.13 -5.31
C CYS A 64 16.49 -6.81 -5.36
N PRO A 65 17.77 -6.83 -5.79
CA PRO A 65 18.57 -5.61 -5.85
C PRO A 65 17.95 -4.61 -6.84
N ALA A 66 17.94 -3.32 -6.48
CA ALA A 66 17.53 -2.26 -7.39
C ALA A 66 18.52 -2.12 -8.56
N PRO A 67 18.08 -1.72 -9.77
CA PRO A 67 18.96 -1.42 -10.88
C PRO A 67 19.95 -0.29 -10.50
N ALA A 68 21.17 -0.33 -11.05
CA ALA A 68 22.18 0.70 -10.79
C ALA A 68 21.71 2.14 -11.10
N ALA A 69 20.82 2.30 -12.09
CA ALA A 69 20.21 3.58 -12.42
C ALA A 69 19.30 4.12 -11.30
N GLU A 70 18.70 3.24 -10.51
CA GLU A 70 17.81 3.60 -9.39
C GLU A 70 18.53 3.73 -8.06
N THR A 71 19.77 3.22 -7.95
CA THR A 71 20.64 3.41 -6.79
C THR A 71 21.38 4.76 -6.82
N CYS A 72 21.52 5.39 -7.99
CA CYS A 72 22.14 6.73 -8.14
C CYS A 72 21.18 7.89 -7.84
N VAL A 73 19.87 7.64 -7.74
CA VAL A 73 18.90 8.64 -7.30
C VAL A 73 19.00 8.71 -5.78
N THR A 74 19.25 9.90 -5.24
CA THR A 74 19.26 10.20 -3.79
C THR A 74 18.26 9.32 -3.05
N ALA A 75 18.72 8.58 -2.04
CA ALA A 75 17.90 7.63 -1.30
C ALA A 75 16.66 8.34 -0.73
N VAL A 76 15.54 8.26 -1.46
CA VAL A 76 14.27 8.83 -1.03
C VAL A 76 13.86 8.06 0.21
N THR A 77 13.76 8.73 1.35
CA THR A 77 13.32 8.08 2.58
C THR A 77 11.86 7.65 2.45
N TYR A 78 11.42 6.70 3.27
CA TYR A 78 9.99 6.35 3.30
C TYR A 78 9.10 7.56 3.62
N LYS A 79 9.55 8.45 4.52
CA LYS A 79 8.84 9.67 4.86
C LYS A 79 8.66 10.60 3.66
N ASP A 80 9.73 10.83 2.90
CA ASP A 80 9.68 11.71 1.72
C ASP A 80 8.77 11.12 0.64
N TRP A 81 8.86 9.80 0.42
CA TRP A 81 7.99 9.09 -0.51
C TRP A 81 6.52 9.20 -0.08
N LEU A 82 6.21 8.95 1.20
CA LEU A 82 4.85 8.99 1.71
C LEU A 82 4.27 10.41 1.68
N LEU A 83 5.09 11.42 1.97
CA LEU A 83 4.74 12.83 1.83
C LEU A 83 4.33 13.17 0.38
N GLU A 84 5.09 12.70 -0.61
CA GLU A 84 4.75 12.88 -2.02
C GLU A 84 3.42 12.19 -2.39
N GLU A 85 3.16 11.01 -1.85
CA GLU A 85 1.90 10.29 -2.06
C GLU A 85 0.68 11.01 -1.47
N VAL A 86 0.85 11.64 -0.30
CA VAL A 86 -0.16 12.51 0.31
C VAL A 86 -0.37 13.78 -0.51
N ASP A 87 0.71 14.44 -0.96
CA ASP A 87 0.62 15.63 -1.82
C ASP A 87 -0.19 15.32 -3.10
N LYS A 88 0.06 14.16 -3.73
CA LYS A 88 -0.73 13.70 -4.90
C LYS A 88 -2.21 13.50 -4.53
N ALA A 89 -2.52 13.00 -3.34
CA ALA A 89 -3.90 12.83 -2.89
C ALA A 89 -4.61 14.18 -2.66
N ILE A 90 -3.91 15.17 -2.08
CA ILE A 90 -4.40 16.54 -1.94
C ILE A 90 -4.73 17.11 -3.33
N CYS A 91 -3.79 17.04 -4.29
CA CYS A 91 -4.02 17.51 -5.66
C CYS A 91 -5.26 16.85 -6.31
N ARG A 92 -5.36 15.51 -6.24
CA ARG A 92 -6.53 14.78 -6.79
C ARG A 92 -7.84 15.23 -6.15
N SER A 93 -7.86 15.41 -4.83
CA SER A 93 -9.07 15.81 -4.09
C SER A 93 -9.53 17.23 -4.43
N MET A 94 -8.60 18.13 -4.77
CA MET A 94 -8.92 19.51 -5.19
C MET A 94 -9.39 19.58 -6.64
N GLN A 95 -8.92 18.68 -7.49
CA GLN A 95 -9.33 18.58 -8.90
C GLN A 95 -10.65 17.83 -9.09
N SER A 96 -11.00 16.93 -8.16
CA SER A 96 -12.24 16.16 -8.21
C SER A 96 -12.75 15.84 -6.81
N SER A 97 -13.96 16.30 -6.50
CA SER A 97 -14.63 16.09 -5.21
C SER A 97 -14.92 14.61 -4.89
N GLY A 98 -14.85 13.73 -5.90
CA GLY A 98 -15.15 12.32 -5.75
C GLY A 98 -14.13 11.54 -4.90
N TRP A 99 -12.95 12.09 -4.60
CA TRP A 99 -11.86 11.40 -3.89
C TRP A 99 -11.87 11.58 -2.37
N GLY A 100 -12.73 12.46 -1.86
CA GLY A 100 -12.80 12.83 -0.45
C GLY A 100 -12.42 14.29 -0.23
N HIS A 101 -12.67 14.80 0.98
CA HIS A 101 -12.45 16.19 1.29
C HIS A 101 -10.94 16.50 1.44
N PRO A 102 -10.39 17.53 0.78
CA PRO A 102 -8.96 17.86 0.82
C PRO A 102 -8.38 18.00 2.23
N ILE A 103 -9.17 18.52 3.18
CA ILE A 103 -8.76 18.66 4.57
C ILE A 103 -8.28 17.34 5.17
N SER A 104 -8.94 16.21 4.86
CA SER A 104 -8.57 14.90 5.40
C SER A 104 -7.18 14.45 4.96
N PHE A 105 -6.72 14.86 3.78
CA PHE A 105 -5.38 14.56 3.29
C PHE A 105 -4.33 15.51 3.88
N VAL A 106 -4.69 16.78 4.15
CA VAL A 106 -3.83 17.70 4.90
C VAL A 106 -3.59 17.20 6.33
N LEU A 107 -4.63 16.69 7.00
CA LEU A 107 -4.47 16.10 8.34
C LEU A 107 -3.55 14.90 8.33
N ARG A 108 -3.66 14.05 7.30
CA ARG A 108 -2.74 12.93 7.09
C ARG A 108 -1.28 13.36 6.91
N ARG A 109 -1.05 14.51 6.27
CA ARG A 109 0.29 15.10 6.14
C ARG A 109 0.89 15.42 7.52
N ALA A 110 0.08 15.85 8.48
CA ALA A 110 0.53 16.20 9.83
C ALA A 110 0.95 14.99 10.68
N ILE A 111 0.39 13.80 10.41
CA ILE A 111 0.66 12.58 11.19
C ILE A 111 1.72 11.67 10.55
N LEU A 112 2.36 12.07 9.46
CA LEU A 112 3.32 11.21 8.73
C LEU A 112 4.41 10.64 9.63
N ASP A 113 4.88 11.41 10.60
CA ASP A 113 5.94 10.98 11.52
C ASP A 113 5.56 9.79 12.40
N SER A 114 4.27 9.59 12.70
CA SER A 114 3.83 8.42 13.47
C SER A 114 3.82 7.12 12.65
N LEU A 115 3.92 7.22 11.32
CA LEU A 115 3.87 6.09 10.39
C LEU A 115 5.26 5.64 9.93
N VAL A 116 6.29 6.45 10.14
CA VAL A 116 7.66 6.08 9.79
C VAL A 116 8.14 4.98 10.74
N PRO A 117 8.62 3.82 10.23
CA PRO A 117 9.21 2.80 11.10
C PRO A 117 10.35 3.38 11.93
N ARG A 118 10.51 2.89 13.17
CA ARG A 118 11.56 3.37 14.10
C ARG A 118 12.97 3.11 13.58
N GLU A 119 13.14 2.03 12.84
CA GLU A 119 14.40 1.67 12.21
C GLU A 119 14.44 2.23 10.80
N ASP A 120 15.49 2.98 10.50
CA ASP A 120 15.76 3.42 9.14
C ASP A 120 15.93 2.19 8.25
N CYS A 121 15.04 2.08 7.26
CA CYS A 121 15.09 1.06 6.22
C CYS A 121 15.54 1.74 4.92
N PRO A 122 16.84 2.05 4.75
CA PRO A 122 17.32 2.89 3.65
C PRO A 122 17.27 2.19 2.29
N TRP A 123 16.96 0.88 2.24
CA TRP A 123 16.92 0.13 1.00
C TRP A 123 15.57 0.25 0.30
N ARG A 124 15.61 -0.01 -1.00
CA ARG A 124 14.44 -0.08 -1.86
C ARG A 124 14.09 -1.52 -2.12
N ALA A 125 12.80 -1.80 -2.20
CA ALA A 125 12.28 -3.13 -2.50
C ALA A 125 11.23 -3.01 -3.61
N VAL A 126 11.01 -4.12 -4.31
CA VAL A 126 9.96 -4.18 -5.33
C VAL A 126 8.60 -4.28 -4.67
N ARG A 127 7.74 -3.30 -4.93
CA ARG A 127 6.29 -3.38 -4.68
C ARG A 127 5.63 -3.95 -5.93
N HIS A 128 4.80 -4.98 -5.79
CA HIS A 128 4.00 -5.52 -6.88
C HIS A 128 2.96 -4.51 -7.40
N GLY A 129 2.33 -3.79 -6.48
CA GLY A 129 1.34 -2.75 -6.76
C GLY A 129 -0.09 -3.21 -6.51
N ASP A 130 -0.44 -4.42 -6.94
CA ASP A 130 -1.75 -5.04 -6.66
C ASP A 130 -1.63 -6.53 -6.27
N MET A 131 -1.19 -6.81 -5.04
CA MET A 131 -1.06 -8.19 -4.54
C MET A 131 -2.41 -8.73 -4.05
N SER A 132 -3.40 -8.80 -4.95
CA SER A 132 -4.74 -9.33 -4.70
C SER A 132 -4.80 -10.85 -4.95
N ALA A 133 -5.86 -11.52 -4.45
CA ALA A 133 -6.05 -12.95 -4.66
C ALA A 133 -6.28 -13.33 -6.14
N LEU A 134 -6.64 -12.35 -6.98
CA LEU A 134 -6.80 -12.54 -8.42
C LEU A 134 -5.46 -12.61 -9.16
N ASN A 135 -4.42 -12.00 -8.59
CA ASN A 135 -3.10 -11.89 -9.19
C ASN A 135 -2.11 -12.96 -8.68
N VAL A 136 -2.55 -13.80 -7.74
CA VAL A 136 -1.78 -14.94 -7.23
C VAL A 136 -2.41 -16.22 -7.75
N LEU A 137 -1.61 -17.04 -8.42
CA LEU A 137 -2.00 -18.30 -9.02
C LEU A 137 -1.61 -19.48 -8.11
N MET A 138 -2.51 -20.44 -8.02
CA MET A 138 -2.34 -21.69 -7.29
C MET A 138 -2.68 -22.90 -8.17
N ASN A 139 -1.94 -23.98 -7.99
CA ASN A 139 -2.28 -25.32 -8.45
C ASN A 139 -2.17 -26.33 -7.29
N ASP A 140 -2.25 -27.62 -7.58
CA ASP A 140 -2.17 -28.69 -6.58
C ASP A 140 -0.87 -28.65 -5.74
N ASP A 141 0.20 -28.08 -6.29
CA ASP A 141 1.51 -27.91 -5.66
C ASP A 141 1.66 -26.63 -4.82
N GLY A 142 0.64 -25.78 -4.77
CA GLY A 142 0.64 -24.53 -4.02
C GLY A 142 0.83 -23.33 -4.93
N LEU A 143 1.69 -22.38 -4.55
CA LEU A 143 1.96 -21.17 -5.35
C LEU A 143 2.55 -21.58 -6.72
N SER A 144 1.85 -21.26 -7.81
CA SER A 144 2.34 -21.51 -9.17
C SER A 144 2.84 -20.24 -9.86
N GLY A 145 2.32 -19.06 -9.49
CA GLY A 145 2.93 -17.79 -9.88
C GLY A 145 2.16 -16.54 -9.47
N VAL A 146 2.72 -15.39 -9.84
CA VAL A 146 2.16 -14.07 -9.60
C VAL A 146 2.15 -13.26 -10.89
N ILE A 147 1.01 -12.70 -11.24
CA ILE A 147 0.74 -12.02 -12.52
C ILE A 147 0.32 -10.56 -12.30
N ASP A 148 0.09 -9.83 -13.40
CA ASP A 148 -0.36 -8.43 -13.40
C ASP A 148 0.62 -7.43 -12.74
N TRP A 149 1.79 -7.31 -13.36
CA TRP A 149 2.93 -6.52 -12.86
C TRP A 149 2.94 -5.06 -13.35
N ASP A 150 1.88 -4.56 -13.97
CA ASP A 150 1.86 -3.26 -14.65
C ASP A 150 2.06 -2.07 -13.68
N THR A 151 1.74 -2.28 -12.40
CA THR A 151 1.90 -1.28 -11.34
C THR A 151 3.14 -1.49 -10.48
N ALA A 152 3.99 -2.46 -10.85
CA ALA A 152 5.16 -2.80 -10.06
C ALA A 152 6.25 -1.73 -10.14
N SER A 153 6.85 -1.41 -9.01
CA SER A 153 7.88 -0.36 -8.92
C SER A 153 8.82 -0.61 -7.74
N PHE A 154 10.02 -0.04 -7.80
CA PHE A 154 10.90 0.04 -6.65
C PHE A 154 10.52 1.25 -5.79
N VAL A 155 10.21 0.98 -4.54
CA VAL A 155 9.85 1.99 -3.53
C VAL A 155 10.67 1.77 -2.27
N PRO A 156 10.69 2.71 -1.32
CA PRO A 156 11.30 2.46 -0.01
C PRO A 156 10.72 1.19 0.62
N ALA A 157 11.56 0.39 1.27
CA ALA A 157 11.16 -0.92 1.79
C ALA A 157 9.85 -0.92 2.60
N PRO A 158 9.57 0.06 3.50
CA PRO A 158 8.31 0.08 4.24
C PRO A 158 7.04 0.24 3.40
N ALA A 159 7.16 0.78 2.17
CA ALA A 159 6.07 0.91 1.20
C ALA A 159 5.86 -0.34 0.33
N ALA A 160 6.88 -1.20 0.24
CA ALA A 160 6.83 -2.46 -0.53
C ALA A 160 6.46 -3.65 0.36
N ILE A 161 6.95 -3.66 1.60
CA ILE A 161 6.79 -4.74 2.57
C ILE A 161 5.48 -4.52 3.33
N GLN A 162 4.43 -5.10 2.78
CA GLN A 162 3.05 -5.06 3.25
C GLN A 162 2.42 -6.43 3.05
N HIS A 163 1.36 -6.75 3.81
CA HIS A 163 0.65 -8.01 3.63
C HIS A 163 -0.05 -8.05 2.26
N PRO A 164 -0.12 -9.23 1.60
CA PRO A 164 -1.00 -9.42 0.47
C PRO A 164 -2.42 -8.95 0.80
N LEU A 165 -3.08 -8.28 -0.15
CA LEU A 165 -4.34 -7.57 0.10
C LEU A 165 -5.42 -8.48 0.67
N PHE A 166 -5.46 -9.74 0.22
CA PHE A 166 -6.46 -10.74 0.61
C PHE A 166 -6.29 -11.29 2.03
N ILE A 167 -5.19 -10.96 2.73
CA ILE A 167 -5.01 -11.25 4.17
C ILE A 167 -4.71 -10.00 4.99
N ALA A 168 -4.79 -8.80 4.40
CA ALA A 168 -4.34 -7.57 5.06
C ALA A 168 -5.32 -7.03 6.12
N ASP A 169 -6.59 -7.45 6.09
CA ASP A 169 -7.66 -6.92 6.97
C ASP A 169 -7.72 -5.38 7.00
N VAL A 170 -7.62 -4.75 5.83
CA VAL A 170 -7.70 -3.29 5.71
C VAL A 170 -9.17 -2.85 5.69
N PRO A 171 -9.63 -2.00 6.62
CA PRO A 171 -11.01 -1.53 6.64
C PRO A 171 -11.43 -0.86 5.32
N GLY A 172 -12.59 -1.27 4.79
CA GLY A 172 -13.15 -0.76 3.54
C GLY A 172 -12.59 -1.41 2.27
N LEU A 173 -11.61 -2.31 2.40
CA LEU A 173 -11.21 -3.21 1.33
C LEU A 173 -12.31 -4.27 1.15
N LEU A 174 -12.77 -4.46 -0.08
CA LEU A 174 -13.74 -5.51 -0.37
C LEU A 174 -13.02 -6.81 -0.70
N HIS A 175 -13.47 -7.87 -0.07
CA HIS A 175 -13.13 -9.23 -0.42
C HIS A 175 -14.43 -9.97 -0.74
N ASP A 176 -14.47 -10.67 -1.86
CA ASP A 176 -15.64 -11.44 -2.22
C ASP A 176 -15.77 -12.66 -1.30
N ASN A 177 -17.01 -12.93 -0.87
CA ASN A 177 -17.37 -14.12 -0.09
C ASN A 177 -16.63 -14.28 1.25
N ILE A 178 -16.37 -13.18 1.96
CA ILE A 178 -15.84 -13.22 3.33
C ILE A 178 -16.99 -13.10 4.33
N PRO A 179 -17.18 -14.09 5.23
CA PRO A 179 -18.17 -14.00 6.30
C PRO A 179 -17.94 -12.78 7.21
N GLU A 180 -19.02 -12.20 7.71
CA GLU A 180 -18.95 -11.09 8.66
C GLU A 180 -18.16 -11.49 9.92
N GLY A 181 -17.25 -10.63 10.35
CA GLY A 181 -16.39 -10.86 11.52
C GLY A 181 -15.20 -11.81 11.29
N MET A 182 -15.05 -12.39 10.10
CA MET A 182 -13.85 -13.15 9.76
C MET A 182 -12.63 -12.22 9.65
N THR A 183 -11.52 -12.65 10.23
CA THR A 183 -10.22 -11.95 10.14
C THR A 183 -9.16 -12.95 9.68
N PHE A 184 -8.04 -12.44 9.18
CA PHE A 184 -6.92 -13.24 8.69
C PHE A 184 -5.68 -13.10 9.58
N ALA A 185 -5.88 -12.84 10.88
CA ALA A 185 -4.79 -12.63 11.84
C ALA A 185 -3.84 -13.83 11.91
N ASP A 186 -4.38 -15.06 11.97
CA ASP A 186 -3.58 -16.28 12.03
C ASP A 186 -2.77 -16.49 10.74
N ASP A 187 -3.39 -16.21 9.57
CA ASP A 187 -2.71 -16.31 8.27
C ASP A 187 -1.57 -15.28 8.15
N ARG A 188 -1.76 -14.05 8.67
CA ARG A 188 -0.69 -13.04 8.74
C ARG A 188 0.47 -13.48 9.62
N VAL A 189 0.17 -13.95 10.83
CA VAL A 189 1.19 -14.46 11.77
C VAL A 189 1.94 -15.63 11.15
N TYR A 190 1.24 -16.54 10.46
CA TYR A 190 1.88 -17.65 9.76
C TYR A 190 2.80 -17.16 8.64
N LEU A 191 2.36 -16.20 7.81
CA LEU A 191 3.18 -15.63 6.73
C LEU A 191 4.44 -14.95 7.28
N GLU A 192 4.30 -14.16 8.34
CA GLU A 192 5.42 -13.50 9.03
C GLU A 192 6.43 -14.54 9.55
N GLY A 193 5.96 -15.58 10.22
CA GLY A 193 6.79 -16.70 10.68
C GLY A 193 7.49 -17.43 9.54
N ALA A 194 6.79 -17.67 8.43
CA ALA A 194 7.36 -18.31 7.25
C ALA A 194 8.40 -17.43 6.54
N ILE A 195 8.28 -16.10 6.61
CA ILE A 195 9.31 -15.17 6.11
C ILE A 195 10.55 -15.19 7.00
N ARG A 196 10.40 -15.23 8.33
CA ARG A 196 11.54 -15.35 9.25
C ARG A 196 12.41 -16.58 8.98
N GLN A 197 11.82 -17.65 8.43
CA GLN A 197 12.52 -18.89 8.11
C GLN A 197 13.27 -18.85 6.77
N GLN A 198 13.17 -17.77 5.98
CA GLN A 198 13.75 -17.72 4.63
C GLN A 198 15.27 -17.54 4.64
N SER A 199 15.80 -16.76 5.58
CA SER A 199 17.24 -16.55 5.76
C SER A 199 17.54 -16.07 7.18
N ALA A 200 18.81 -16.15 7.60
CA ALA A 200 19.23 -15.67 8.92
C ALA A 200 18.91 -14.17 9.12
N ASP A 201 18.98 -13.40 8.04
CA ASP A 201 18.74 -11.96 8.06
C ASP A 201 17.27 -11.59 7.82
N ALA A 202 16.38 -12.54 7.47
CA ALA A 202 14.99 -12.25 7.11
C ALA A 202 14.14 -11.66 8.25
N SER A 203 14.63 -11.69 9.50
CA SER A 203 13.93 -11.18 10.68
C SER A 203 13.49 -9.72 10.52
N HIS A 204 14.34 -8.85 9.97
CA HIS A 204 13.99 -7.43 9.78
C HIS A 204 12.83 -7.24 8.78
N ILE A 205 12.76 -8.06 7.72
CA ILE A 205 11.65 -8.03 6.75
C ILE A 205 10.36 -8.47 7.43
N ALA A 206 10.41 -9.54 8.20
CA ALA A 206 9.25 -10.05 8.92
C ALA A 206 8.74 -9.06 9.97
N ASP A 207 9.64 -8.39 10.70
CA ASP A 207 9.26 -7.40 11.70
C ASP A 207 8.67 -6.14 11.07
N LEU A 208 9.20 -5.72 9.92
CA LEU A 208 8.65 -4.62 9.14
C LEU A 208 7.27 -4.97 8.57
N LEU A 209 7.07 -6.21 8.13
CA LEU A 209 5.78 -6.73 7.66
C LEU A 209 4.75 -6.81 8.79
N ALA A 210 5.11 -7.38 9.94
CA ALA A 210 4.24 -7.52 11.11
C ALA A 210 3.67 -6.17 11.58
N ASN A 211 4.48 -5.11 11.45
CA ASN A 211 4.09 -3.75 11.82
C ASN A 211 3.56 -2.93 10.62
N SER A 212 3.20 -3.57 9.50
CA SER A 212 2.82 -2.86 8.26
C SER A 212 1.37 -2.41 8.19
N HIS A 213 0.47 -2.97 9.02
CA HIS A 213 -0.99 -2.78 8.90
C HIS A 213 -1.42 -1.32 8.83
N GLU A 214 -1.01 -0.49 9.79
CA GLU A 214 -1.40 0.93 9.82
C GLU A 214 -0.82 1.71 8.62
N ARG A 215 0.42 1.40 8.21
CA ARG A 215 1.03 2.02 7.02
C ARG A 215 0.26 1.63 5.76
N GLN A 216 -0.08 0.36 5.61
CA GLN A 216 -0.84 -0.15 4.48
C GLN A 216 -2.25 0.45 4.43
N PHE A 217 -2.94 0.54 5.58
CA PHE A 217 -4.24 1.19 5.68
C PHE A 217 -4.18 2.66 5.28
N PHE A 218 -3.19 3.40 5.80
CA PHE A 218 -2.95 4.79 5.43
C PHE A 218 -2.71 4.93 3.91
N GLU A 219 -1.76 4.18 3.35
CA GLU A 219 -1.38 4.28 1.94
C GLU A 219 -2.55 3.95 1.01
N LEU A 220 -3.30 2.88 1.29
CA LEU A 220 -4.47 2.51 0.49
C LEU A 220 -5.59 3.56 0.60
N SER A 221 -5.73 4.22 1.77
CA SER A 221 -6.72 5.28 1.97
C SER A 221 -6.48 6.51 1.08
N LEU A 222 -5.25 6.71 0.59
CA LEU A 222 -4.92 7.82 -0.32
C LEU A 222 -5.49 7.62 -1.74
N ARG A 223 -5.78 6.37 -2.11
CA ARG A 223 -6.09 5.97 -3.51
C ARG A 223 -7.37 5.14 -3.64
N ASN A 224 -8.01 4.76 -2.54
CA ASN A 224 -9.27 4.02 -2.54
C ASN A 224 -10.35 4.74 -1.72
N LYS A 225 -11.49 5.07 -2.35
CA LYS A 225 -12.56 5.86 -1.73
C LYS A 225 -13.22 5.19 -0.52
N ARG A 226 -13.38 3.86 -0.54
CA ARG A 226 -14.00 3.12 0.57
C ARG A 226 -13.06 3.06 1.76
N ILE A 227 -11.81 2.72 1.51
CA ILE A 227 -10.75 2.72 2.52
C ILE A 227 -10.53 4.14 3.07
N ASN A 228 -10.61 5.18 2.23
CA ASN A 228 -10.55 6.58 2.66
C ASN A 228 -11.64 6.91 3.70
N LYS A 229 -12.89 6.51 3.44
CA LYS A 229 -14.01 6.72 4.38
C LYS A 229 -13.76 6.03 5.72
N GLU A 230 -13.32 4.78 5.70
CA GLU A 230 -12.99 4.05 6.93
C GLU A 230 -11.80 4.66 7.66
N TYR A 231 -10.76 5.11 6.95
CA TYR A 231 -9.61 5.78 7.57
C TYR A 231 -10.03 7.07 8.26
N ILE A 232 -10.84 7.90 7.60
CA ILE A 232 -11.39 9.12 8.21
C ILE A 232 -12.18 8.73 9.48
N ARG A 233 -13.10 7.77 9.39
CA ARG A 233 -13.93 7.35 10.52
C ARG A 233 -13.11 6.82 11.71
N LEU A 234 -12.09 6.00 11.44
CA LEU A 234 -11.33 5.28 12.46
C LEU A 234 -10.09 5.99 13.00
N ARG A 235 -9.55 6.98 12.26
CA ARG A 235 -8.29 7.67 12.62
C ARG A 235 -8.42 9.18 12.72
N LEU A 236 -9.39 9.79 12.04
CA LEU A 236 -9.57 11.24 12.01
C LEU A 236 -10.89 11.71 12.64
N GLY A 237 -11.85 10.81 12.86
CA GLY A 237 -13.24 11.14 13.22
C GLY A 237 -13.52 11.37 14.70
N ALA A 238 -12.51 11.25 15.58
CA ALA A 238 -12.71 11.26 17.03
C ALA A 238 -12.04 12.43 17.78
N GLU A 239 -11.16 13.20 17.15
CA GLU A 239 -10.40 14.27 17.82
C GLU A 239 -10.59 15.64 17.15
N GLU A 240 -10.63 16.69 17.97
CA GLU A 240 -10.53 18.06 17.53
C GLU A 240 -9.11 18.27 16.98
N PHE A 241 -8.97 18.25 15.65
CA PHE A 241 -7.64 18.30 15.04
C PHE A 241 -7.03 19.69 15.14
N ASP A 242 -5.72 19.75 15.36
CA ASP A 242 -4.96 20.99 15.42
C ASP A 242 -4.98 21.71 14.06
N ARG A 243 -5.88 22.69 13.93
CA ARG A 243 -6.03 23.52 12.73
C ARG A 243 -4.78 24.34 12.43
N VAL A 244 -4.01 24.74 13.45
CA VAL A 244 -2.78 25.51 13.27
C VAL A 244 -1.72 24.62 12.64
N ALA A 245 -1.54 23.40 13.15
CA ALA A 245 -0.66 22.42 12.55
C ALA A 245 -1.12 22.06 11.12
N ALA A 246 -2.41 21.80 10.90
CA ALA A 246 -2.96 21.50 9.58
C ALA A 246 -2.73 22.65 8.58
N ARG A 247 -2.91 23.91 9.01
CA ARG A 247 -2.63 25.09 8.20
C ARG A 247 -1.16 25.17 7.82
N LYS A 248 -0.24 24.97 8.78
CA LYS A 248 1.20 24.93 8.49
C LYS A 248 1.52 23.86 7.44
N GLN A 249 0.97 22.66 7.60
CA GLN A 249 1.16 21.57 6.65
C GLN A 249 0.60 21.92 5.26
N PHE A 250 -0.50 22.65 5.19
CA PHE A 250 -1.07 23.10 3.92
C PHE A 250 -0.27 24.21 3.26
N ASP A 251 0.22 25.20 4.03
CA ASP A 251 1.10 26.25 3.52
C ASP A 251 2.42 25.63 2.98
N ASP A 252 3.01 24.67 3.70
CA ASP A 252 4.19 23.90 3.24
C ASP A 252 3.90 23.14 1.92
N PHE A 253 2.68 22.60 1.75
CA PHE A 253 2.24 21.95 0.50
C PHE A 253 2.14 22.95 -0.66
N LEU A 254 1.56 24.14 -0.43
CA LEU A 254 1.40 25.17 -1.45
C LEU A 254 2.74 25.73 -1.93
N MET A 255 3.71 25.91 -1.02
CA MET A 255 5.07 26.34 -1.38
C MET A 255 5.75 25.38 -2.37
N LYS A 256 5.48 24.06 -2.25
CA LYS A 256 5.99 23.05 -3.17
C LYS A 256 5.17 22.95 -4.46
N ASN A 257 3.89 23.31 -4.41
CA ASN A 257 2.93 23.18 -5.51
C ASN A 257 2.36 24.57 -5.88
N THR A 258 3.22 25.50 -6.26
CA THR A 258 2.86 26.92 -6.49
C THR A 258 1.74 27.12 -7.51
N TRP A 259 1.62 26.21 -8.48
CA TRP A 259 0.51 26.21 -9.47
C TRP A 259 -0.88 26.05 -8.82
N MET A 260 -0.96 25.53 -7.59
CA MET A 260 -2.20 25.39 -6.82
C MET A 260 -2.60 26.62 -6.02
N GLU A 261 -1.70 27.60 -5.80
CA GLU A 261 -1.98 28.77 -4.95
C GLU A 261 -3.22 29.56 -5.40
N ASN A 262 -3.43 29.61 -6.71
CA ASN A 262 -4.55 30.34 -7.30
C ASN A 262 -5.78 29.47 -7.57
N HIS A 263 -5.71 28.17 -7.32
CA HIS A 263 -6.81 27.23 -7.55
C HIS A 263 -7.95 27.50 -6.56
N TYR A 264 -9.20 27.55 -7.05
CA TYR A 264 -10.37 27.85 -6.23
C TYR A 264 -10.48 26.95 -4.99
N ALA A 265 -10.34 25.62 -5.17
CA ALA A 265 -10.40 24.67 -4.06
C ALA A 265 -9.27 24.85 -3.02
N ALA A 266 -8.10 25.37 -3.42
CA ALA A 266 -7.00 25.65 -2.50
C ALA A 266 -7.29 26.90 -1.65
N LYS A 267 -7.85 27.95 -2.25
CA LYS A 267 -8.30 29.16 -1.54
C LYS A 267 -9.40 28.83 -0.54
N GLU A 268 -10.38 28.04 -0.97
CA GLU A 268 -11.48 27.56 -0.12
C GLU A 268 -10.95 26.76 1.07
N LEU A 269 -10.06 25.79 0.84
CA LEU A 269 -9.45 25.02 1.92
C LEU A 269 -8.64 25.91 2.87
N ARG A 270 -7.91 26.91 2.34
CA ARG A 270 -7.16 27.86 3.16
C ARG A 270 -8.08 28.64 4.08
N TRP A 271 -9.23 29.09 3.57
CA TRP A 271 -10.23 29.80 4.35
C TRP A 271 -10.79 28.91 5.47
N GLN A 272 -11.18 27.67 5.15
CA GLN A 272 -11.67 26.70 6.14
C GLN A 272 -10.67 26.40 7.27
N LEU A 273 -9.36 26.39 6.96
CA LEU A 273 -8.29 26.20 7.94
C LEU A 273 -8.01 27.48 8.77
N CYS A 274 -8.42 28.66 8.29
CA CYS A 274 -8.25 29.93 9.00
C CYS A 274 -9.43 30.29 9.91
N GLU A 275 -10.64 29.79 9.63
CA GLU A 275 -11.79 30.08 10.47
C GLU A 275 -11.69 29.39 11.84
N ILE A 276 -11.78 30.21 12.90
CA ILE A 276 -12.06 29.76 14.26
C ILE A 276 -13.50 29.24 14.24
N PRO A 277 -13.79 28.02 14.72
CA PRO A 277 -15.16 27.58 14.79
C PRO A 277 -15.94 28.53 15.70
N HIS A 278 -16.85 29.32 15.13
CA HIS A 278 -18.02 29.74 15.88
C HIS A 278 -18.72 28.45 16.28
N ALA A 279 -18.96 28.28 17.58
CA ALA A 279 -19.79 27.21 18.12
C ALA A 279 -21.18 27.27 17.43
N ALA A 280 -21.33 26.54 16.34
CA ALA A 280 -22.61 26.34 15.67
C ALA A 280 -23.06 24.94 16.05
N SER A 281 -24.00 24.91 17.00
CA SER A 281 -24.82 23.75 17.33
C SER A 281 -25.39 23.13 16.05
N TYR A 282 -24.92 21.95 15.67
CA TYR A 282 -25.73 21.06 14.83
C TYR A 282 -26.73 20.38 15.77
N ALA A 283 -27.83 21.09 16.03
CA ALA A 283 -29.04 20.50 16.57
C ALA A 283 -29.71 19.66 15.48
N VAL A 284 -30.15 18.48 15.92
CA VAL A 284 -30.98 17.49 15.25
C VAL A 284 -32.11 18.11 14.42
N SER A 285 -32.24 17.68 13.17
CA SER A 285 -33.52 17.42 12.51
C SER A 285 -33.34 16.36 11.42
#